data_AF-A0A3B0XGQ4-F1
#
_entry.id   AF-A0A3B0XGQ4-F1
#
_cell.length_a   1.000
_cell.length_b   1.000
_cell.length_c   1.000
_cell.angle_alpha   90.00
_cell.angle_beta   90.00
_cell.angle_gamma   90.00
#
_symmetry.space_group_name_H-M   'P 1'
#
loop_
_entity.id
_entity.type
_entity.pdbx_description
1 polymer ?
#
loop_
_entity_poly.entity_id
_entity_poly.type
_entity_poly.pdbx_seq_one_letter_code
_entity_poly.pdbx_strand_id
1 'polypeptide(L)'
;MKFINPINATCESCQHQDLYPVDNLLSLTATCSKCGEILLHTGLSMNNTLREHRIELWPILFLWEALDVFNIDIDDISDDEFDNMLTINDFIFLAKRSNNQLENIEQRIIEFGILKPIKNTLNPATLALQKIEELANLCNPPIKK
;
A
#
# COMPACT_ATOMS: atom_id res chain seq x y z
N MET A 1 -1.84 8.56 -6.80
CA MET A 1 -1.17 8.80 -8.10
C MET A 1 -2.08 8.45 -9.30
N LYS A 2 -2.07 9.24 -10.37
CA LYS A 2 -2.66 8.90 -11.68
C LYS A 2 -1.61 9.13 -12.77
N PHE A 3 -1.47 8.18 -13.70
CA PHE A 3 -0.63 8.37 -14.87
C PHE A 3 -1.37 9.14 -15.96
N ILE A 4 -0.63 9.87 -16.79
CA ILE A 4 -1.14 10.42 -18.04
C ILE A 4 -1.47 9.25 -18.97
N ASN A 5 -2.65 9.26 -19.59
CA ASN A 5 -3.11 8.18 -20.46
C ASN A 5 -3.57 8.74 -21.82
N PRO A 6 -3.01 8.31 -22.96
CA PRO A 6 -1.88 7.37 -23.09
C PRO A 6 -0.55 7.99 -22.64
N ILE A 7 0.43 7.15 -22.32
CA ILE A 7 1.78 7.57 -21.93
C ILE A 7 2.77 7.33 -23.08
N ASN A 8 3.69 8.26 -23.28
CA ASN A 8 4.81 8.06 -24.21
C ASN A 8 5.82 7.10 -23.58
N ALA A 9 6.10 5.99 -24.24
CA ALA A 9 7.10 5.02 -23.79
C ALA A 9 8.00 4.56 -24.94
N THR A 10 9.21 4.14 -24.58
CA THR A 10 10.19 3.61 -25.53
C THR A 10 10.22 2.09 -25.41
N CYS A 11 10.05 1.39 -26.52
CA CYS A 11 10.23 -0.07 -26.57
C CYS A 11 11.67 -0.44 -26.20
N GLU A 12 11.84 -1.32 -25.23
CA GLU A 12 13.15 -1.67 -24.68
C GLU A 12 13.98 -2.52 -25.66
N SER A 13 13.32 -3.20 -26.59
CA SER A 13 13.96 -4.05 -27.60
C SER A 13 14.44 -3.28 -28.84
N CYS A 14 13.58 -2.43 -29.42
CA CYS A 14 13.87 -1.76 -30.70
C CYS A 14 13.98 -0.24 -30.63
N GLN A 15 13.88 0.33 -29.42
CA GLN A 15 13.96 1.78 -29.16
C GLN A 15 12.90 2.64 -29.88
N HIS A 16 11.84 2.01 -30.40
CA HIS A 16 10.73 2.73 -31.00
C HIS A 16 9.88 3.40 -29.91
N GLN A 17 9.58 4.69 -30.11
CA GLN A 17 8.74 5.48 -29.22
C GLN A 17 7.33 5.56 -29.77
N ASP A 18 6.34 5.35 -28.91
CA ASP A 18 4.92 5.43 -29.26
C ASP A 18 4.08 5.77 -28.01
N LEU A 19 2.79 6.05 -28.22
CA LEU A 19 1.81 6.26 -27.16
C LEU A 19 1.11 4.95 -26.80
N TYR A 20 1.24 4.53 -25.54
CA TYR A 20 0.67 3.29 -25.04
C TYR A 20 -0.45 3.56 -24.03
N PRO A 21 -1.59 2.86 -24.12
CA PRO A 21 -2.60 2.90 -23.07
C PRO A 21 -2.03 2.42 -21.74
N VAL A 22 -2.25 3.21 -20.68
CA VAL A 22 -1.74 2.90 -19.33
C VAL A 22 -2.24 1.54 -18.86
N ASP A 23 -3.51 1.21 -19.12
CA ASP A 23 -4.11 -0.06 -18.70
C ASP A 23 -3.34 -1.26 -19.24
N ASN A 24 -2.90 -1.20 -20.51
CA ASN A 24 -2.14 -2.26 -21.16
C ASN A 24 -0.72 -2.39 -20.59
N LEU A 25 -0.10 -1.28 -20.21
CA LEU A 25 1.22 -1.29 -19.56
C LEU A 25 1.12 -1.87 -18.15
N LEU A 26 0.09 -1.47 -17.38
CA LEU A 26 -0.14 -1.97 -16.03
C LEU A 26 -0.52 -3.45 -16.01
N SER A 27 -1.26 -3.94 -17.01
CA SER A 27 -1.57 -5.36 -17.19
C SER A 27 -0.45 -6.18 -17.84
N LEU A 28 0.70 -5.55 -18.17
CA LEU A 28 1.84 -6.19 -18.83
C LEU A 28 1.49 -6.81 -20.21
N THR A 29 0.53 -6.24 -20.92
CA THR A 29 0.06 -6.71 -22.25
C THR A 29 0.38 -5.75 -23.39
N ALA A 30 0.96 -4.58 -23.11
CA ALA A 30 1.36 -3.62 -24.14
C ALA A 30 2.48 -4.20 -25.02
N THR A 31 2.26 -4.24 -26.34
CA THR A 31 3.24 -4.68 -27.34
C THR A 31 3.69 -3.53 -28.22
N CYS A 32 4.97 -3.50 -28.58
CA CYS A 32 5.53 -2.50 -29.47
C CYS A 32 4.89 -2.60 -30.87
N SER A 33 4.37 -1.48 -31.38
CA SER A 33 3.76 -1.38 -32.71
C SER A 33 4.73 -1.71 -33.85
N LYS A 34 6.04 -1.59 -33.62
CA LYS A 34 7.08 -1.84 -34.63
C LYS A 34 7.65 -3.26 -34.63
N CYS A 35 7.97 -3.81 -33.45
CA CYS A 35 8.65 -5.12 -33.34
C CYS A 35 7.81 -6.21 -32.66
N GLY A 36 6.61 -5.89 -32.14
CA GLY A 36 5.70 -6.83 -31.51
C GLY A 36 6.08 -7.27 -30.08
N GLU A 37 7.28 -6.93 -29.61
CA GLU A 37 7.76 -7.28 -28.26
C GLU A 37 6.96 -6.58 -27.16
N ILE A 38 6.76 -7.27 -26.03
CA ILE A 38 6.03 -6.73 -24.88
C ILE A 38 6.91 -5.71 -24.14
N LEU A 39 6.33 -4.55 -23.80
CA LEU A 39 6.98 -3.49 -23.01
C LEU A 39 7.03 -3.85 -21.53
N LEU A 40 7.73 -4.95 -21.22
CA LEU A 40 7.72 -5.54 -19.89
C LEU A 40 8.37 -4.63 -18.84
N HIS A 41 9.53 -4.06 -19.14
CA HIS A 41 10.26 -3.26 -18.16
C HIS A 41 9.50 -1.98 -17.82
N THR A 42 8.92 -1.32 -18.83
CA THR A 42 8.06 -0.16 -18.67
C THR A 42 6.85 -0.51 -17.78
N GLY A 43 6.13 -1.58 -18.10
CA GLY A 43 4.98 -2.03 -17.31
C GLY A 43 5.35 -2.41 -15.87
N LEU A 44 6.47 -3.12 -15.66
CA LEU A 44 6.96 -3.46 -14.32
C LEU A 44 7.41 -2.21 -13.54
N SER A 45 8.09 -1.28 -14.18
CA SER A 45 8.52 -0.02 -13.56
C SER A 45 7.32 0.80 -13.10
N MET A 46 6.28 0.94 -13.93
CA MET A 46 5.05 1.65 -13.56
C MET A 46 4.34 0.99 -12.37
N ASN A 47 4.27 -0.34 -12.36
CA ASN A 47 3.71 -1.10 -11.25
C ASN A 47 4.53 -0.95 -9.96
N ASN A 48 5.85 -0.92 -10.06
CA ASN A 48 6.73 -0.67 -8.92
C ASN A 48 6.54 0.74 -8.34
N THR A 49 6.44 1.78 -9.19
CA THR A 49 6.16 3.15 -8.72
C THR A 49 4.78 3.24 -8.04
N LEU A 50 3.76 2.57 -8.59
CA LEU A 50 2.44 2.50 -7.92
C LEU A 50 2.55 1.80 -6.56
N ARG A 51 3.31 0.70 -6.48
CA ARG A 51 3.52 -0.04 -5.25
C ARG A 51 4.23 0.80 -4.19
N GLU A 52 5.34 1.46 -4.55
CA GLU A 52 6.10 2.35 -3.67
C GLU A 52 5.19 3.41 -3.07
N HIS A 53 4.41 4.09 -3.90
CA HIS A 53 3.48 5.11 -3.44
C HIS A 53 2.35 4.56 -2.55
N ARG A 54 1.86 3.34 -2.81
CA ARG A 54 0.87 2.69 -1.94
C ARG A 54 1.45 2.33 -0.58
N ILE A 55 2.72 1.92 -0.52
CA ILE A 55 3.42 1.60 0.73
C ILE A 55 3.68 2.87 1.52
N GLU A 56 4.16 3.92 0.85
CA GLU A 56 4.40 5.24 1.45
C GLU A 56 3.14 5.81 2.12
N LEU A 57 1.98 5.72 1.46
CA LEU A 57 0.72 6.21 2.00
C LEU A 57 0.05 5.25 3.00
N TRP A 58 0.53 4.00 3.11
CA TRP A 58 -0.14 2.95 3.88
C TRP A 58 -0.28 3.29 5.38
N PRO A 59 0.74 3.80 6.09
CA PRO A 59 0.61 4.18 7.50
C PRO A 59 -0.46 5.25 7.73
N ILE A 60 -0.57 6.21 6.83
CA ILE A 60 -1.59 7.27 6.89
C ILE A 60 -2.98 6.66 6.73
N LEU A 61 -3.17 5.81 5.72
CA LEU A 61 -4.46 5.14 5.49
C LEU A 61 -4.85 4.21 6.65
N PHE A 62 -3.88 3.51 7.23
CA PHE A 62 -4.06 2.70 8.43
C PHE A 62 -4.54 3.56 9.60
N LEU A 63 -3.87 4.68 9.86
CA LEU A 63 -4.27 5.58 10.93
C LEU A 63 -5.67 6.15 10.70
N TRP A 64 -5.97 6.62 9.50
CA TRP A 64 -7.29 7.18 9.16
C TRP A 64 -8.42 6.19 9.43
N GLU A 65 -8.26 4.94 9.02
CA GLU A 65 -9.23 3.89 9.32
C GLU A 65 -9.32 3.61 10.83
N ALA A 66 -8.18 3.66 11.54
CA ALA A 66 -8.13 3.47 12.97
C ALA A 66 -8.84 4.58 13.76
N LEU A 67 -8.67 5.84 13.36
CA LEU A 67 -9.35 6.98 13.98
C LEU A 67 -10.86 6.81 13.92
N ASP A 68 -11.39 6.41 12.77
CA ASP A 68 -12.82 6.14 12.57
C ASP A 68 -13.28 4.94 13.39
N VAL A 69 -12.61 3.79 13.27
CA VAL A 69 -13.01 2.55 13.96
C VAL A 69 -12.95 2.71 15.47
N PHE A 70 -11.88 3.29 16.01
CA PHE A 70 -11.67 3.40 17.45
C PHE A 70 -12.21 4.68 18.07
N ASN A 71 -12.78 5.58 17.25
CA ASN A 71 -13.27 6.89 17.67
C ASN A 71 -12.20 7.66 18.46
N ILE A 72 -11.01 7.75 17.86
CA ILE A 72 -9.87 8.52 18.37
C ILE A 72 -9.89 9.87 17.67
N ASP A 73 -9.70 10.95 18.42
CA ASP A 73 -9.57 12.28 17.82
C ASP A 73 -8.18 12.40 17.17
N ILE A 74 -8.11 12.96 15.96
CA ILE A 74 -6.82 13.19 15.29
C ILE A 74 -5.97 14.19 16.09
N ASP A 75 -6.62 15.12 16.79
CA ASP A 75 -5.95 16.10 17.64
C ASP A 75 -5.30 15.45 18.89
N ASP A 76 -5.61 14.19 19.20
CA ASP A 76 -4.97 13.43 20.27
C ASP A 76 -3.62 12.81 19.87
N ILE A 77 -3.22 12.91 18.60
CA ILE A 77 -2.00 12.30 18.06
C ILE A 77 -1.11 13.41 17.51
N SER A 78 0.08 13.57 18.09
CA SER A 78 1.06 14.52 17.55
C SER A 78 1.79 13.95 16.32
N ASP A 79 2.39 14.84 15.52
CA ASP A 79 3.26 14.44 14.40
C ASP A 79 4.41 13.53 14.86
N ASP A 80 5.04 13.86 16.00
CA ASP A 80 6.10 13.02 16.59
C ASP A 80 5.59 11.61 16.94
N GLU A 81 4.37 11.49 17.45
CA GLU A 81 3.79 10.18 17.79
C GLU A 81 3.44 9.37 16.56
N PHE A 82 2.96 10.04 15.51
CA PHE A 82 2.73 9.41 14.21
C PHE A 82 4.04 8.91 13.60
N ASP A 83 5.09 9.74 13.57
CA ASP A 83 6.39 9.40 13.00
C ASP A 83 7.09 8.25 13.75
N ASN A 84 6.82 8.11 15.06
CA ASN A 84 7.36 7.04 15.90
C ASN A 84 6.45 5.80 16.01
N MET A 85 5.29 5.79 15.35
CA MET A 85 4.39 4.64 15.32
C MET A 85 4.91 3.58 14.33
N LEU A 86 5.84 2.73 14.79
CA LEU A 86 6.53 1.75 13.93
C LEU A 86 5.87 0.37 13.93
N THR A 87 5.21 0.01 15.03
CA THR A 87 4.57 -1.29 15.23
C THR A 87 3.08 -1.15 15.55
N ILE A 88 2.33 -2.23 15.39
CA ILE A 88 0.94 -2.29 15.83
C ILE A 88 0.82 -2.06 17.35
N ASN A 89 1.80 -2.50 18.15
CA ASN A 89 1.78 -2.23 19.59
C ASN A 89 1.90 -0.74 19.92
N ASP A 90 2.70 0.02 19.17
CA ASP A 90 2.81 1.48 19.34
C ASP A 90 1.46 2.15 19.08
N PHE A 91 0.78 1.73 18.01
CA PHE A 91 -0.59 2.16 17.73
C PHE A 91 -1.56 1.79 18.87
N ILE A 92 -1.53 0.53 19.35
CA ILE A 92 -2.41 0.07 20.44
C ILE A 92 -2.20 0.91 21.71
N PHE A 93 -0.96 1.28 22.01
CA PHE A 93 -0.64 2.15 23.13
C PHE A 93 -1.28 3.53 22.97
N LEU A 94 -1.15 4.16 21.79
CA LEU A 94 -1.79 5.45 21.49
C LEU A 94 -3.32 5.36 21.58
N ALA A 95 -3.91 4.33 20.98
CA ALA A 95 -5.36 4.12 21.00
C ALA A 95 -5.90 3.95 22.43
N LYS A 96 -5.21 3.17 23.28
CA LYS A 96 -5.58 2.98 24.69
C LYS A 96 -5.38 4.22 25.56
N ARG A 97 -4.49 5.13 25.17
CA ARG A 97 -4.32 6.41 25.84
C ARG A 97 -5.55 7.29 25.63
N SER A 98 -6.07 7.38 24.41
CA SER A 98 -7.31 8.13 24.10
C SER A 98 -8.56 7.44 24.66
N ASN A 99 -8.61 6.10 24.62
CA ASN A 99 -9.72 5.34 25.16
C ASN A 99 -9.24 4.03 25.83
N ASN A 100 -9.14 4.05 27.15
CA ASN A 100 -8.66 2.90 27.93
C ASN A 100 -9.63 1.71 28.00
N GLN A 101 -10.87 1.87 27.53
CA GLN A 101 -11.91 0.83 27.51
C GLN A 101 -11.92 0.02 26.21
N LEU A 102 -10.97 0.27 25.29
CA LEU A 102 -10.88 -0.47 24.04
C LEU A 102 -10.51 -1.95 24.29
N GLU A 103 -11.48 -2.82 24.02
CA GLU A 103 -11.33 -4.28 24.07
C GLU A 103 -11.15 -4.87 22.66
N ASN A 104 -10.50 -6.03 22.60
CA ASN A 104 -10.30 -6.82 21.37
C ASN A 104 -9.67 -6.00 20.22
N ILE A 105 -8.77 -5.06 20.53
CA ILE A 105 -8.21 -4.12 19.56
C ILE A 105 -7.56 -4.85 18.39
N GLU A 106 -6.78 -5.89 18.66
CA GLU A 106 -6.08 -6.67 17.64
C GLU A 106 -7.07 -7.31 16.66
N GLN A 107 -8.18 -7.85 17.16
CA GLN A 107 -9.22 -8.42 16.32
C GLN A 107 -9.88 -7.35 15.46
N ARG A 108 -10.12 -6.16 16.01
CA ARG A 108 -10.70 -5.03 15.28
C ARG A 108 -9.75 -4.49 14.22
N ILE A 109 -8.44 -4.43 14.50
CA ILE A 109 -7.41 -4.07 13.51
C ILE A 109 -7.42 -5.05 12.33
N ILE A 110 -7.53 -6.36 12.57
CA ILE A 110 -7.58 -7.37 11.49
C ILE A 110 -8.77 -7.17 10.55
N GLU A 111 -9.86 -6.56 11.04
CA GLU A 111 -11.04 -6.24 10.25
C GLU A 111 -10.88 -4.99 9.39
N PHE A 112 -9.76 -4.26 9.49
CA PHE A 112 -9.52 -3.09 8.66
C PHE A 112 -9.51 -3.45 7.18
N GLY A 113 -10.21 -2.64 6.38
CA GLY A 113 -10.25 -2.72 4.94
C GLY A 113 -8.86 -2.66 4.32
N ILE A 114 -7.95 -1.86 4.88
CA ILE A 114 -6.57 -1.78 4.40
C ILE A 114 -5.79 -3.11 4.56
N LEU A 115 -6.17 -3.96 5.52
CA LEU A 115 -5.57 -5.28 5.78
C LEU A 115 -6.31 -6.42 5.06
N LYS A 116 -7.42 -6.14 4.38
CA LYS A 116 -8.20 -7.13 3.62
C LYS A 116 -7.36 -8.05 2.71
N PRO A 117 -6.31 -7.59 2.00
CA PRO A 117 -5.50 -8.46 1.15
C PRO A 117 -4.80 -9.59 1.92
N ILE A 118 -4.50 -9.38 3.20
CA ILE A 118 -3.70 -10.30 4.03
C ILE A 118 -4.45 -10.79 5.27
N LYS A 119 -5.71 -10.41 5.45
CA LYS A 119 -6.52 -10.72 6.63
C LYS A 119 -6.41 -12.19 7.08
N ASN A 120 -6.51 -13.13 6.13
CA ASN A 120 -6.52 -14.57 6.41
C ASN A 120 -5.13 -15.13 6.79
N THR A 121 -4.07 -14.35 6.66
CA THR A 121 -2.70 -14.73 7.05
C THR A 121 -2.27 -14.10 8.37
N LEU A 122 -3.08 -13.19 8.93
CA LEU A 122 -2.79 -12.52 10.19
C LEU A 122 -3.16 -13.42 11.37
N ASN A 123 -2.27 -13.48 12.35
CA ASN A 123 -2.53 -14.12 13.63
C ASN A 123 -2.74 -13.02 14.70
N PRO A 124 -3.93 -12.91 15.31
CA PRO A 124 -4.19 -11.93 16.36
C PRO A 124 -3.16 -11.96 17.50
N ALA A 125 -2.68 -13.15 17.88
CA ALA A 125 -1.74 -13.32 18.99
C ALA A 125 -0.34 -12.73 18.71
N THR A 126 0.02 -12.52 17.45
CA THR A 126 1.33 -11.95 17.06
C THR A 126 1.18 -10.61 16.35
N LEU A 127 -0.04 -10.10 16.18
CA LEU A 127 -0.31 -8.89 15.41
C LEU A 127 0.38 -7.67 16.02
N ALA A 128 0.36 -7.54 17.35
CA ALA A 128 1.00 -6.43 18.06
C ALA A 128 2.49 -6.29 17.76
N LEU A 129 3.18 -7.40 17.44
CA LEU A 129 4.60 -7.41 17.12
C LEU A 129 4.91 -7.05 15.66
N GLN A 130 3.90 -6.96 14.80
CA GLN A 130 4.11 -6.65 13.39
C GLN A 130 4.50 -5.18 13.21
N LYS A 131 5.48 -4.94 12.34
CA LYS A 131 5.79 -3.59 11.90
C LYS A 131 4.75 -3.11 10.89
N ILE A 132 4.39 -1.84 10.99
CA ILE A 132 3.46 -1.19 10.07
C ILE A 132 4.00 -1.24 8.62
N GLU A 133 5.31 -1.02 8.44
CA GLU A 133 5.97 -1.13 7.13
C GLU A 133 5.90 -2.55 6.55
N GLU A 134 6.05 -3.59 7.38
CA GLU A 134 5.97 -4.98 6.92
C GLU A 134 4.55 -5.32 6.47
N LEU A 135 3.53 -4.86 7.20
CA LEU A 135 2.12 -4.99 6.82
C LEU A 135 1.82 -4.25 5.51
N ALA A 136 2.36 -3.04 5.33
CA ALA A 136 2.22 -2.28 4.10
C ALA A 136 2.79 -3.03 2.89
N ASN A 137 3.98 -3.64 3.05
CA ASN A 137 4.62 -4.45 2.03
C ASN A 137 3.81 -5.72 1.69
N LEU A 138 3.25 -6.39 2.71
CA LEU A 138 2.43 -7.58 2.53
C LEU A 138 1.09 -7.25 1.83
N CYS A 139 0.47 -6.11 2.15
CA CYS A 139 -0.74 -5.64 1.48
C CYS A 139 -0.51 -5.21 0.03
N ASN A 140 0.73 -4.84 -0.30
CA ASN A 140 1.13 -4.38 -1.63
C ASN A 140 2.29 -5.25 -2.16
N PRO A 141 2.04 -6.54 -2.47
CA PRO A 141 3.08 -7.44 -2.93
C PRO A 141 3.65 -6.99 -4.29
N PRO A 142 4.93 -7.28 -4.57
CA PRO A 142 5.51 -6.99 -5.89
C PRO A 142 4.80 -7.81 -6.98
N ILE A 143 4.61 -7.18 -8.14
CA ILE A 143 4.10 -7.89 -9.32
C ILE A 143 5.22 -8.75 -9.89
N LYS A 144 4.91 -10.03 -10.10
CA LYS A 144 5.80 -11.02 -10.70
C LYS A 144 5.30 -11.35 -12.11
N LYS A 145 6.22 -11.52 -13.06
CA LYS A 145 5.94 -12.09 -14.38
C LYS A 145 5.99 -13.61 -14.30
#